data_AF-A0A0N4V3Y9-F1
#
_entry.id   AF-A0A0N4V3Y9-F1
#
_cell.length_a   1.000
_cell.length_b   1.000
_cell.length_c   1.000
_cell.angle_alpha   90.00
_cell.angle_beta   90.00
_cell.angle_gamma   90.00
#
_symmetry.space_group_name_H-M   'P 1'
#
loop_
_entity.id
_entity.type
_entity.pdbx_description
1 polymer ?
#
loop_
_entity_poly.entity_id
_entity_poly.type
_entity_poly.pdbx_seq_one_letter_code
_entity_poly.pdbx_strand_id
1 'polypeptide(L)'
;MKTLSNETEDAAAISCDQKIDNDDVVKDEESKLEKAYQLKNEANMKYNAKDYAGAIYLYHRCLLFARSVQQLSQWNLQGIAREERAKEKLKEAELSEVVDASRDPETKCDQTNGNTKFQRKRLDSTIRGDSIKQEAADLVMKCYNNLAACILNGPARREEDYLRAAEYCDKVLMQDSSNEKALFRKGSALAKANQYEQAIAILKNDLFTDRDAKELILKCQRFLNEERRRRDDEIRRNFARNREHVCFCFFTTFA
;
A
#
# COMPACT_ATOMS: atom_id res chain seq x y z
N MET A 1 -48.32 54.02 -27.51
CA MET A 1 -47.04 54.20 -26.79
C MET A 1 -46.91 53.08 -25.76
N LYS A 2 -45.67 52.73 -25.44
CA LYS A 2 -45.13 51.47 -24.86
C LYS A 2 -45.64 51.06 -23.45
N THR A 3 -45.21 49.83 -23.10
CA THR A 3 -45.01 49.18 -21.77
C THR A 3 -46.21 48.35 -21.30
N LEU A 4 -46.21 47.00 -21.23
CA LEU A 4 -45.27 45.97 -20.75
C LEU A 4 -44.81 46.17 -19.30
N SER A 5 -45.39 45.38 -18.41
CA SER A 5 -44.74 44.90 -17.18
C SER A 5 -45.47 43.64 -16.69
N ASN A 6 -44.86 42.49 -17.01
CA ASN A 6 -45.09 41.22 -16.34
C ASN A 6 -44.56 41.33 -14.91
N GLU A 7 -45.40 41.03 -13.92
CA GLU A 7 -44.93 40.80 -12.55
C GLU A 7 -44.52 39.33 -12.43
N THR A 8 -43.24 39.17 -12.17
CA THR A 8 -42.49 37.92 -12.03
C THR A 8 -42.75 37.27 -10.69
N GLU A 9 -42.88 35.94 -10.74
CA GLU A 9 -42.94 35.00 -9.64
C GLU A 9 -41.82 35.20 -8.61
N ASP A 10 -42.21 35.21 -7.33
CA ASP A 10 -41.33 35.22 -6.17
C ASP A 10 -40.52 33.92 -6.08
N ALA A 11 -39.36 33.89 -6.73
CA ALA A 11 -38.31 32.93 -6.46
C ALA A 11 -37.58 33.34 -5.17
N ALA A 12 -38.05 32.83 -4.04
CA ALA A 12 -37.33 32.89 -2.76
C ALA A 12 -36.00 32.13 -2.90
N ALA A 13 -34.94 32.87 -3.21
CA ALA A 13 -33.57 32.40 -3.18
C ALA A 13 -33.22 31.97 -1.75
N ILE A 14 -33.08 30.66 -1.55
CA ILE A 14 -32.47 30.07 -0.38
C ILE A 14 -30.98 30.43 -0.41
N SER A 15 -30.64 31.57 0.20
CA SER A 15 -29.28 31.89 0.61
C SER A 15 -28.92 30.99 1.79
N CYS A 16 -28.12 29.95 1.53
CA CYS A 16 -27.48 29.15 2.56
C CYS A 16 -25.96 29.18 2.34
N ASP A 17 -25.37 30.37 2.41
CA ASP A 17 -23.94 30.51 2.72
C ASP A 17 -23.75 30.33 4.23
N GLN A 18 -23.91 29.08 4.71
CA GLN A 18 -23.38 28.72 6.01
C GLN A 18 -21.86 28.69 5.89
N LYS A 19 -21.21 29.73 6.42
CA LYS A 19 -19.80 29.64 6.81
C LYS A 19 -19.69 28.56 7.87
N ILE A 20 -19.38 27.33 7.46
CA ILE A 20 -19.05 26.25 8.39
C ILE A 20 -17.74 26.67 9.05
N ASP A 21 -17.81 26.97 10.35
CA ASP A 21 -16.62 27.31 11.11
C ASP A 21 -15.65 26.11 11.08
N ASN A 22 -14.38 26.37 10.74
CA ASN A 22 -13.35 25.34 10.63
C ASN A 22 -13.24 24.46 11.91
N ASP A 23 -13.62 25.00 13.06
CA ASP A 23 -13.60 24.27 14.35
C ASP A 23 -14.69 23.18 14.44
N ASP A 24 -15.82 23.31 13.74
CA ASP A 24 -16.88 22.28 13.74
C ASP A 24 -16.55 21.13 12.79
N VAL A 25 -15.83 21.41 11.70
CA VAL A 25 -15.29 20.37 10.80
C VAL A 25 -14.26 19.51 11.53
N VAL A 26 -13.33 20.14 12.26
CA VAL A 26 -12.29 19.43 13.02
C VAL A 26 -12.90 18.53 14.10
N LYS A 27 -13.98 18.96 14.77
CA LYS A 27 -14.71 18.12 15.75
C LYS A 27 -15.41 16.92 15.11
N ASP A 28 -15.99 17.09 13.92
CA ASP A 28 -16.62 15.99 13.20
C ASP A 28 -15.58 14.95 12.71
N GLU A 29 -14.44 15.43 12.18
CA GLU A 29 -13.29 14.59 11.82
C GLU A 29 -12.75 13.80 13.03
N GLU A 30 -12.63 14.44 14.19
CA GLU A 30 -12.23 13.81 15.46
C GLU A 30 -13.22 12.73 15.91
N SER A 31 -14.54 13.01 15.83
CA SER A 31 -15.59 12.03 16.14
C SER A 31 -15.55 10.81 15.21
N LYS A 32 -15.27 11.02 13.92
CA LYS A 32 -15.09 9.94 12.94
C LYS A 32 -13.84 9.11 13.21
N LEU A 33 -12.73 9.77 13.58
CA LEU A 33 -11.49 9.08 13.92
C LEU A 33 -11.64 8.23 15.20
N GLU A 34 -12.30 8.75 16.22
CA GLU A 34 -12.62 8.01 17.45
C GLU A 34 -13.47 6.77 17.15
N LYS A 35 -14.51 6.89 16.32
CA LYS A 35 -15.30 5.75 15.84
C LYS A 35 -14.45 4.72 15.08
N ALA A 36 -13.47 5.18 14.30
CA ALA A 36 -12.55 4.27 13.60
C ALA A 36 -11.69 3.48 14.60
N TYR A 37 -11.18 4.11 15.65
CA TYR A 37 -10.44 3.41 16.72
C TYR A 37 -11.29 2.37 17.45
N GLN A 38 -12.55 2.69 17.75
CA GLN A 38 -13.48 1.74 18.37
C GLN A 38 -13.69 0.50 17.49
N LEU A 39 -13.95 0.69 16.20
CA LEU A 39 -14.11 -0.40 15.23
C LEU A 39 -12.83 -1.24 15.09
N LYS A 40 -11.64 -0.61 15.11
CA LYS A 40 -10.35 -1.31 15.11
C LYS A 40 -10.21 -2.21 16.33
N ASN A 41 -10.58 -1.70 17.52
CA ASN A 41 -10.47 -2.46 18.76
C ASN A 41 -11.45 -3.65 18.78
N GLU A 42 -12.69 -3.44 18.34
CA GLU A 42 -13.67 -4.51 18.17
C GLU A 42 -13.18 -5.57 17.16
N ALA A 43 -12.57 -5.14 16.05
CA ALA A 43 -11.97 -6.03 15.07
C ALA A 43 -10.82 -6.86 15.65
N ASN A 44 -9.97 -6.25 16.50
CA ASN A 44 -8.90 -6.97 17.21
C ASN A 44 -9.48 -8.03 18.17
N MET A 45 -10.57 -7.73 18.87
CA MET A 45 -11.26 -8.71 19.73
C MET A 45 -11.76 -9.90 18.90
N LYS A 46 -12.40 -9.64 17.75
CA LYS A 46 -12.84 -10.67 16.82
C LYS A 46 -11.69 -11.51 16.25
N TYR A 47 -10.58 -10.85 15.90
CA TYR A 47 -9.37 -11.52 15.43
C TYR A 47 -8.80 -12.48 16.49
N ASN A 48 -8.73 -12.04 17.75
CA ASN A 48 -8.29 -12.87 18.86
C ASN A 48 -9.26 -14.04 19.14
N ALA A 49 -10.55 -13.83 18.90
CA ALA A 49 -11.57 -14.88 18.95
C ALA A 49 -11.53 -15.85 17.74
N LYS A 50 -10.57 -15.67 16.80
CA LYS A 50 -10.43 -16.43 15.54
C LYS A 50 -11.62 -16.28 14.58
N ASP A 51 -12.49 -15.30 14.81
CA ASP A 51 -13.55 -14.89 13.88
C ASP A 51 -12.97 -13.92 12.85
N TYR A 52 -12.23 -14.47 11.88
CA TYR A 52 -11.55 -13.66 10.87
C TYR A 52 -12.52 -13.00 9.89
N ALA A 53 -13.68 -13.60 9.62
CA ALA A 53 -14.68 -13.03 8.72
C ALA A 53 -15.32 -11.78 9.35
N GLY A 54 -15.72 -11.86 10.62
CA GLY A 54 -16.19 -10.72 11.39
C GLY A 54 -15.12 -9.64 11.55
N ALA A 55 -13.87 -10.03 11.80
CA ALA A 55 -12.75 -9.09 11.90
C ALA A 55 -12.53 -8.33 10.58
N ILE A 56 -12.52 -9.02 9.43
CA ILE A 56 -12.37 -8.40 8.10
C ILE A 56 -13.47 -7.35 7.86
N TYR A 57 -14.73 -7.68 8.17
CA TYR A 57 -15.85 -6.75 8.04
C TYR A 57 -15.63 -5.48 8.86
N LEU A 58 -15.26 -5.61 10.14
CA LEU A 58 -15.02 -4.47 11.03
C LEU A 58 -13.82 -3.64 10.59
N TYR A 59 -12.73 -4.27 10.12
CA TYR A 59 -11.59 -3.56 9.57
C TYR A 59 -11.92 -2.77 8.30
N HIS A 60 -12.75 -3.32 7.41
CA HIS A 60 -13.23 -2.57 6.25
C HIS A 60 -14.07 -1.36 6.67
N ARG A 61 -14.95 -1.52 7.66
CA ARG A 61 -15.73 -0.40 8.20
C ARG A 61 -14.83 0.65 8.83
N CYS A 62 -13.82 0.25 9.61
CA CYS A 62 -12.79 1.14 10.15
C CYS A 62 -12.06 1.91 9.03
N LEU A 63 -11.70 1.23 7.94
CA LEU A 63 -11.03 1.83 6.79
C LEU A 63 -11.89 2.91 6.12
N LEU A 64 -13.21 2.73 6.05
CA LEU A 64 -14.13 3.73 5.50
C LEU A 64 -14.11 5.00 6.34
N PHE A 65 -14.21 4.90 7.67
CA PHE A 65 -14.14 6.06 8.57
C PHE A 65 -12.77 6.73 8.53
N ALA A 66 -11.68 5.96 8.62
CA ALA A 66 -10.33 6.50 8.59
C ALA A 66 -10.04 7.21 7.25
N ARG A 67 -10.46 6.64 6.12
CA ARG A 67 -10.32 7.30 4.81
C ARG A 67 -11.22 8.52 4.65
N SER A 68 -12.40 8.54 5.29
CA SER A 68 -13.28 9.72 5.25
C SER A 68 -12.67 10.94 5.94
N VAL A 69 -11.82 10.70 6.95
CA VAL A 69 -11.04 11.75 7.64
C VAL A 69 -9.76 12.07 6.86
N GLN A 70 -9.15 11.05 6.24
CA GLN A 70 -7.97 11.22 5.39
C GLN A 70 -8.26 12.02 4.10
N GLN A 71 -9.49 11.96 3.57
CA GLN A 71 -9.88 12.63 2.32
C GLN A 71 -10.01 14.16 2.49
N LEU A 72 -8.84 14.79 2.59
CA LEU A 72 -8.53 16.17 2.20
C LEU A 72 -7.02 16.37 1.97
N SER A 73 -6.19 15.33 2.14
CA SER A 73 -4.85 15.25 1.55
C SER A 73 -4.89 14.17 0.48
N GLN A 74 -5.24 14.56 -0.73
CA GLN A 74 -5.26 13.66 -1.88
C GLN A 74 -3.97 12.85 -1.93
N TRP A 75 -4.15 11.53 -1.93
CA TRP A 75 -3.17 10.52 -2.28
C TRP A 75 -2.15 11.06 -3.28
N ASN A 76 -0.91 11.28 -2.82
CA ASN A 76 0.39 11.05 -3.48
C ASN A 76 0.52 11.08 -5.02
N LEU A 77 -0.28 11.85 -5.76
CA LEU A 77 0.09 12.19 -7.14
C LEU A 77 1.32 13.12 -7.12
N GLN A 78 1.45 13.95 -6.08
CA GLN A 78 2.66 14.74 -5.82
C GLN A 78 3.83 13.89 -5.32
N GLY A 79 3.58 12.76 -4.65
CA GLY A 79 4.62 11.84 -4.15
C GLY A 79 5.23 11.02 -5.27
N ILE A 80 4.40 10.40 -6.10
CA ILE A 80 4.85 9.64 -7.28
C ILE A 80 5.54 10.57 -8.28
N ALA A 81 4.98 11.75 -8.57
CA ALA A 81 5.63 12.74 -9.45
C ALA A 81 6.90 13.38 -8.85
N ARG A 82 7.02 13.51 -7.52
CA ARG A 82 8.25 13.97 -6.86
C ARG A 82 9.32 12.90 -6.85
N GLU A 83 8.95 11.64 -6.67
CA GLU A 83 9.88 10.52 -6.65
C GLU A 83 10.38 10.18 -8.07
N GLU A 84 9.50 10.25 -9.07
CA GLU A 84 9.87 10.15 -10.49
C GLU A 84 10.77 11.33 -10.92
N ARG A 85 10.43 12.57 -10.53
CA ARG A 85 11.31 13.75 -10.78
C ARG A 85 12.62 13.70 -9.99
N ALA A 86 12.64 13.12 -8.79
CA ALA A 86 13.87 12.96 -8.01
C ALA A 86 14.78 11.91 -8.65
N LYS A 87 14.20 10.81 -9.18
CA LYS A 87 14.91 9.78 -9.93
C LYS A 87 15.43 10.31 -11.28
N GLU A 88 14.68 11.16 -11.98
CA GLU A 88 15.15 11.87 -13.18
C GLU A 88 16.31 12.82 -12.86
N LYS A 89 16.18 13.63 -11.79
CA LYS A 89 17.23 14.58 -11.37
C LYS A 89 18.52 13.89 -10.91
N LEU A 90 18.44 12.73 -10.26
CA LEU A 90 19.61 11.92 -9.91
C LEU A 90 20.30 11.36 -11.16
N LYS A 91 19.53 10.94 -12.17
CA LYS A 91 20.05 10.49 -13.46
C LYS A 91 20.71 11.61 -14.29
N GLU A 92 20.19 12.84 -14.16
CA GLU A 92 20.73 14.03 -14.83
C GLU A 92 21.97 14.58 -14.11
N ALA A 93 22.02 14.49 -12.77
CA ALA A 93 23.18 14.86 -11.97
C ALA A 93 24.38 13.94 -12.20
N GLU A 94 24.16 12.62 -12.25
CA GLU A 94 25.20 11.63 -12.56
C GLU A 94 25.79 11.79 -13.98
N LEU A 95 25.04 12.38 -14.92
CA LEU A 95 25.53 12.68 -16.28
C LEU A 95 26.32 14.00 -16.35
N SER A 96 26.17 14.88 -15.36
CA SER A 96 26.80 16.21 -15.31
C SER A 96 28.10 16.25 -14.47
N GLU A 97 28.32 15.31 -13.56
CA GLU A 97 29.52 15.26 -12.71
C GLU A 97 30.80 14.76 -13.42
N VAL A 98 30.73 14.45 -14.72
CA VAL A 98 31.92 14.04 -15.49
C VAL A 98 32.68 15.21 -16.13
N VAL A 99 32.23 16.46 -15.98
CA VAL A 99 32.77 17.59 -16.77
C VAL A 99 33.45 18.72 -15.98
N ASP A 100 33.17 18.97 -14.70
CA ASP A 100 33.79 20.12 -14.00
C ASP A 100 34.52 19.76 -12.71
N ALA A 101 35.67 19.10 -12.88
CA ALA A 101 36.74 19.10 -11.89
C ALA A 101 37.72 20.24 -12.21
N SER A 102 37.46 21.47 -11.72
CA SER A 102 38.47 22.51 -11.40
C SER A 102 37.83 23.87 -11.03
N ARG A 103 37.56 24.15 -9.74
CA ARG A 103 37.92 25.43 -9.05
C ARG A 103 37.46 25.50 -7.59
N ASP A 104 38.37 26.02 -6.76
CA ASP A 104 38.29 26.20 -5.30
C ASP A 104 37.24 27.23 -4.81
N PRO A 105 36.87 27.22 -3.49
CA PRO A 105 35.80 28.05 -2.94
C PRO A 105 36.32 29.33 -2.28
N GLU A 106 35.68 30.48 -2.57
CA GLU A 106 35.80 31.67 -1.73
C GLU A 106 34.44 32.11 -1.17
N THR A 107 34.45 32.17 0.15
CA THR A 107 33.46 32.65 1.11
C THR A 107 33.11 34.13 0.87
N LYS A 108 31.82 34.46 0.85
CA LYS A 108 31.37 35.80 1.29
C LYS A 108 29.97 35.75 1.88
N CYS A 109 29.90 36.16 3.13
CA CYS A 109 28.70 36.51 3.87
C CYS A 109 28.12 37.82 3.34
N ASP A 110 26.79 37.93 3.30
CA ASP A 110 26.13 39.24 3.34
C ASP A 110 24.90 39.17 4.26
N GLN A 111 24.93 40.04 5.26
CA GLN A 111 23.81 40.32 6.13
C GLN A 111 22.97 41.39 5.46
N THR A 112 21.68 41.13 5.25
CA THR A 112 20.69 42.20 5.15
C THR A 112 19.54 41.93 6.11
N ASN A 113 19.31 42.97 6.92
CA ASN A 113 18.41 43.05 8.05
C ASN A 113 17.04 43.53 7.56
N GLY A 114 15.92 43.01 8.09
CA GLY A 114 14.61 43.57 7.74
C GLY A 114 13.37 42.82 8.22
N ASN A 115 12.98 43.09 9.48
CA ASN A 115 11.60 43.05 9.98
C ASN A 115 10.73 41.81 9.68
N THR A 116 10.90 40.74 10.47
CA THR A 116 9.80 39.81 10.72
C THR A 116 9.02 40.26 11.95
N LYS A 117 7.95 41.00 11.67
CA LYS A 117 6.91 41.36 12.62
C LYS A 117 6.41 40.08 13.30
N PHE A 118 6.71 39.93 14.59
CA PHE A 118 6.19 38.88 15.47
C PHE A 118 4.66 38.95 15.51
N GLN A 119 3.98 38.31 14.56
CA GLN A 119 2.56 37.99 14.66
C GLN A 119 2.41 36.64 15.36
N ARG A 120 2.46 36.65 16.69
CA ARG A 120 1.82 35.59 17.48
C ARG A 120 0.32 35.86 17.48
N LYS A 121 -0.47 35.05 16.75
CA LYS A 121 -1.77 34.46 17.19
C LYS A 121 -2.66 33.98 16.00
N ARG A 122 -2.51 32.71 15.65
CA ARG A 122 -3.54 31.64 15.64
C ARG A 122 -2.84 30.37 15.15
N LEU A 123 -2.47 29.49 16.05
CA LEU A 123 -1.74 28.24 15.76
C LEU A 123 -2.63 26.99 15.92
N ASP A 124 -3.96 27.12 16.05
CA ASP A 124 -4.72 26.14 16.87
C ASP A 124 -5.58 25.14 16.08
N SER A 125 -6.26 25.54 15.01
CA SER A 125 -7.21 24.66 14.29
C SER A 125 -6.57 23.86 13.15
N THR A 126 -5.66 24.47 12.39
CA THR A 126 -5.02 23.84 11.24
C THR A 126 -4.05 22.74 11.64
N ILE A 127 -3.23 22.97 12.67
CA ILE A 127 -2.26 21.97 13.17
C ILE A 127 -2.98 20.75 13.75
N ARG A 128 -4.08 20.98 14.47
CA ARG A 128 -4.90 19.90 15.02
C ARG A 128 -5.57 19.08 13.90
N GLY A 129 -6.11 19.73 12.88
CA GLY A 129 -6.66 19.05 11.70
C GLY A 129 -5.61 18.22 10.95
N ASP A 130 -4.40 18.75 10.78
CA ASP A 130 -3.30 18.01 10.13
C ASP A 130 -2.83 16.81 10.96
N SER A 131 -2.80 16.94 12.30
CA SER A 131 -2.53 15.81 13.21
C SER A 131 -3.57 14.70 13.07
N ILE A 132 -4.87 15.06 13.05
CA ILE A 132 -5.98 14.11 12.90
C ILE A 132 -5.88 13.35 11.57
N LYS A 133 -5.51 14.04 10.49
CA LYS A 133 -5.31 13.42 9.17
C LYS A 133 -4.12 12.47 9.16
N GLN A 134 -3.02 12.83 9.82
CA GLN A 134 -1.86 11.96 9.96
C GLN A 134 -2.20 10.70 10.77
N GLU A 135 -2.92 10.85 11.88
CA GLU A 135 -3.41 9.71 12.67
C GLU A 135 -4.36 8.82 11.88
N ALA A 136 -5.25 9.40 11.07
CA ALA A 136 -6.12 8.66 10.19
C ALA A 136 -5.33 7.87 9.13
N ALA A 137 -4.28 8.45 8.56
CA ALA A 137 -3.38 7.76 7.64
C ALA A 137 -2.67 6.59 8.32
N ASP A 138 -2.12 6.78 9.51
CA ASP A 138 -1.50 5.71 10.31
C ASP A 138 -2.48 4.59 10.64
N LEU A 139 -3.73 4.94 10.94
CA LEU A 139 -4.79 3.97 11.21
C LEU A 139 -5.13 3.16 9.95
N VAL A 140 -5.18 3.79 8.77
CA VAL A 140 -5.33 3.12 7.48
C VAL A 140 -4.21 2.09 7.26
N MET A 141 -2.96 2.46 7.52
CA MET A 141 -1.81 1.55 7.38
C MET A 141 -1.95 0.33 8.30
N LYS A 142 -2.32 0.56 9.57
CA LYS A 142 -2.56 -0.49 10.57
C LYS A 142 -3.70 -1.42 10.14
N CYS A 143 -4.78 -0.87 9.56
CA CYS A 143 -5.91 -1.66 9.07
C CYS A 143 -5.52 -2.58 7.92
N TYR A 144 -4.78 -2.11 6.91
CA TYR A 144 -4.31 -2.98 5.83
C TYR A 144 -3.43 -4.11 6.33
N ASN A 145 -2.50 -3.80 7.24
CA ASN A 145 -1.61 -4.80 7.81
C ASN A 145 -2.42 -5.89 8.54
N ASN A 146 -3.41 -5.49 9.35
CA ASN A 146 -4.29 -6.42 10.06
C ASN A 146 -5.25 -7.18 9.14
N LEU A 147 -5.77 -6.56 8.08
CA LEU A 147 -6.56 -7.22 7.04
C LEU A 147 -5.77 -8.34 6.36
N ALA A 148 -4.51 -8.06 5.98
CA ALA A 148 -3.62 -9.07 5.41
C ALA A 148 -3.43 -10.25 6.39
N ALA A 149 -3.23 -9.97 7.68
CA ALA A 149 -3.12 -11.01 8.71
C ALA A 149 -4.42 -11.84 8.85
N CYS A 150 -5.59 -11.21 8.78
CA CYS A 150 -6.88 -11.92 8.83
C CYS A 150 -7.06 -12.87 7.65
N ILE A 151 -6.65 -12.46 6.45
CA ILE A 151 -6.71 -13.31 5.25
C ILE A 151 -5.71 -14.46 5.37
N LEU A 152 -4.49 -14.19 5.82
CA LEU A 152 -3.45 -15.20 5.98
C LEU A 152 -3.82 -16.28 7.00
N ASN A 153 -4.46 -15.89 8.10
CA ASN A 153 -4.83 -16.82 9.19
C ASN A 153 -6.26 -17.38 9.05
N GLY A 154 -7.04 -16.86 8.12
CA GLY A 154 -8.41 -17.28 7.86
C GLY A 154 -8.50 -18.69 7.24
N PRO A 155 -9.51 -19.49 7.63
CA PRO A 155 -9.79 -20.77 6.98
C PRO A 155 -10.47 -20.55 5.62
N ALA A 156 -10.36 -21.55 4.73
CA ALA A 156 -11.04 -21.60 3.43
C ALA A 156 -10.79 -20.35 2.55
N ARG A 157 -9.52 -20.08 2.24
CA ARG A 157 -9.10 -19.00 1.35
C ARG A 157 -8.60 -19.55 0.02
N ARG A 158 -8.94 -18.83 -1.05
CA ARG A 158 -8.50 -19.12 -2.42
C ARG A 158 -7.19 -18.39 -2.70
N GLU A 159 -6.52 -18.79 -3.78
CA GLU A 159 -5.31 -18.13 -4.27
C GLU A 159 -5.50 -16.62 -4.47
N GLU A 160 -6.63 -16.23 -5.07
CA GLU A 160 -7.04 -14.83 -5.27
C GLU A 160 -7.10 -14.03 -3.95
N ASP A 161 -7.51 -14.65 -2.85
CA ASP A 161 -7.58 -13.98 -1.55
C ASP A 161 -6.18 -13.65 -1.04
N TYR A 162 -5.23 -14.57 -1.21
CA TYR A 162 -3.84 -14.35 -0.82
C TYR A 162 -3.18 -13.29 -1.68
N LEU A 163 -3.50 -13.21 -2.98
CA LEU A 163 -3.05 -12.11 -3.84
C LEU A 163 -3.59 -10.75 -3.35
N ARG A 164 -4.87 -10.68 -2.96
CA ARG A 164 -5.44 -9.48 -2.32
C ARG A 164 -4.73 -9.12 -1.01
N ALA A 165 -4.29 -10.10 -0.23
CA ALA A 165 -3.50 -9.85 0.98
C ALA A 165 -2.11 -9.27 0.65
N ALA A 166 -1.48 -9.71 -0.44
CA ALA A 166 -0.24 -9.13 -0.92
C ALA A 166 -0.43 -7.67 -1.35
N GLU A 167 -1.51 -7.34 -2.06
CA GLU A 167 -1.84 -5.95 -2.43
C GLU A 167 -2.05 -5.04 -1.20
N TYR A 168 -2.65 -5.55 -0.12
CA TYR A 168 -2.74 -4.79 1.13
C TYR A 168 -1.36 -4.54 1.74
N CYS A 169 -0.46 -5.51 1.69
CA CYS A 169 0.91 -5.32 2.14
C CYS A 169 1.65 -4.30 1.26
N ASP A 170 1.45 -4.31 -0.06
CA ASP A 170 2.02 -3.32 -0.97
C ASP A 170 1.56 -1.90 -0.65
N LYS A 171 0.28 -1.72 -0.32
CA LYS A 171 -0.23 -0.43 0.19
C LYS A 171 0.51 0.03 1.44
N VAL A 172 0.90 -0.90 2.31
CA VAL A 172 1.71 -0.59 3.49
C VAL A 172 3.14 -0.21 3.13
N LEU A 173 3.77 -1.00 2.26
CA LEU A 173 5.16 -0.79 1.86
C LEU A 173 5.38 0.46 1.01
N MET A 174 4.35 0.94 0.30
CA MET A 174 4.40 2.23 -0.41
C MET A 174 4.57 3.42 0.54
N GLN A 175 4.05 3.32 1.77
CA GLN A 175 4.17 4.38 2.77
C GLN A 175 5.35 4.14 3.72
N ASP A 176 5.58 2.88 4.10
CA ASP A 176 6.62 2.44 5.02
C ASP A 176 7.38 1.26 4.40
N SER A 177 8.41 1.57 3.61
CA SER A 177 9.20 0.58 2.87
C SER A 177 10.04 -0.32 3.77
N SER A 178 10.32 0.10 5.01
CA SER A 178 11.12 -0.63 5.99
C SER A 178 10.28 -1.50 6.94
N ASN A 179 8.97 -1.64 6.68
CA ASN A 179 8.08 -2.38 7.57
C ASN A 179 8.30 -3.90 7.48
N GLU A 180 9.08 -4.44 8.42
CA GLU A 180 9.40 -5.87 8.51
C GLU A 180 8.15 -6.76 8.54
N LYS A 181 7.11 -6.37 9.28
CA LYS A 181 5.87 -7.15 9.41
C LYS A 181 5.10 -7.22 8.09
N ALA A 182 5.05 -6.10 7.35
CA ALA A 182 4.39 -6.05 6.06
C ALA A 182 5.16 -6.85 5.00
N LEU A 183 6.51 -6.79 5.00
CA LEU A 183 7.36 -7.60 4.12
C LEU A 183 7.15 -9.09 4.36
N PHE A 184 7.17 -9.53 5.63
CA PHE A 184 6.94 -10.93 5.99
C PHE A 184 5.55 -11.42 5.57
N ARG A 185 4.51 -10.62 5.86
CA ARG A 185 3.13 -10.94 5.50
C ARG A 185 2.96 -11.01 3.98
N LYS A 186 3.61 -10.12 3.21
CA LYS A 186 3.63 -10.18 1.74
C LYS A 186 4.27 -11.47 1.23
N GLY A 187 5.46 -11.82 1.73
CA GLY A 187 6.13 -13.07 1.36
C GLY A 187 5.31 -14.31 1.72
N SER A 188 4.66 -14.30 2.88
CA SER A 188 3.73 -15.36 3.31
C SER A 188 2.51 -15.47 2.41
N ALA A 189 1.95 -14.34 1.97
CA ALA A 189 0.79 -14.30 1.07
C ALA A 189 1.15 -14.88 -0.30
N LEU A 190 2.26 -14.46 -0.88
CA LEU A 190 2.73 -14.97 -2.18
C LEU A 190 3.05 -16.46 -2.13
N ALA A 191 3.67 -16.93 -1.04
CA ALA A 191 3.95 -18.35 -0.83
C ALA A 191 2.65 -19.19 -0.77
N LYS A 192 1.59 -18.68 -0.12
CA LYS A 192 0.27 -19.34 -0.09
C LYS A 192 -0.49 -19.23 -1.42
N ALA A 193 -0.13 -18.25 -2.25
CA ALA A 193 -0.65 -18.08 -3.59
C ALA A 193 0.15 -18.84 -4.67
N ASN A 194 1.01 -19.80 -4.29
CA ASN A 194 1.89 -20.55 -5.20
C ASN A 194 2.90 -19.70 -6.00
N GLN A 195 3.11 -18.43 -5.66
CA GLN A 195 4.10 -17.56 -6.29
C GLN A 195 5.43 -17.63 -5.53
N TYR A 196 6.05 -18.81 -5.54
CA TYR A 196 7.21 -19.12 -4.71
C TYR A 196 8.46 -18.30 -5.07
N GLU A 197 8.73 -18.06 -6.35
CA GLU A 197 9.88 -17.25 -6.78
C GLU A 197 9.78 -15.81 -6.27
N GLN A 198 8.60 -15.20 -6.41
CA GLN A 198 8.36 -13.84 -5.94
C GLN A 198 8.44 -13.76 -4.41
N ALA A 199 7.87 -14.74 -3.70
CA ALA A 199 7.97 -14.82 -2.25
C ALA A 199 9.43 -14.87 -1.78
N ILE A 200 10.27 -15.68 -2.44
CA ILE A 200 11.70 -15.79 -2.11
C ILE A 200 12.42 -14.47 -2.39
N ALA A 201 12.15 -13.82 -3.52
CA ALA A 201 12.79 -12.55 -3.87
C ALA A 201 12.54 -11.47 -2.82
N ILE A 202 11.31 -11.37 -2.31
CA ILE A 202 10.94 -10.38 -1.29
C ILE A 202 11.55 -10.72 0.07
N LEU A 203 11.51 -11.98 0.48
CA LEU A 203 12.00 -12.41 1.79
C LEU A 203 13.53 -12.45 1.90
N LYS A 204 14.24 -12.56 0.78
CA LYS A 204 15.70 -12.51 0.72
C LYS A 204 16.28 -11.09 0.68
N ASN A 205 15.44 -10.07 0.69
CA ASN A 205 15.91 -8.69 0.68
C ASN A 205 16.73 -8.40 1.95
N ASP A 206 17.88 -7.73 1.80
CA ASP A 206 18.92 -7.55 2.84
C ASP A 206 18.41 -6.83 4.11
N LEU A 207 17.25 -6.17 4.02
CA LEU A 207 16.60 -5.51 5.14
C LEU A 207 15.90 -6.46 6.12
N PHE A 208 15.76 -7.76 5.80
CA PHE A 208 14.92 -8.66 6.57
C PHE A 208 15.68 -9.90 7.07
N THR A 209 15.89 -9.98 8.40
CA THR A 209 16.70 -11.02 9.05
C THR A 209 15.92 -11.88 10.03
N ASP A 210 14.65 -12.15 9.74
CA ASP A 210 13.82 -12.98 10.61
C ASP A 210 14.11 -14.50 10.41
N ARG A 211 14.06 -15.26 11.50
CA ARG A 211 14.18 -16.72 11.49
C ARG A 211 13.01 -17.35 10.74
N ASP A 212 11.80 -16.85 10.96
CA ASP A 212 10.58 -17.39 10.34
C ASP A 212 10.61 -17.16 8.82
N ALA A 213 11.24 -16.07 8.37
CA ALA A 213 11.49 -15.79 6.96
C ALA A 213 12.37 -16.85 6.30
N LYS A 214 13.47 -17.23 6.97
CA LYS A 214 14.40 -18.24 6.47
C LYS A 214 13.72 -19.60 6.34
N GLU A 215 12.89 -19.97 7.32
CA GLU A 215 12.08 -21.18 7.25
C GLU A 215 11.10 -21.14 6.08
N LEU A 216 10.41 -20.01 5.88
CA LEU A 216 9.49 -19.82 4.76
C LEU A 216 10.21 -19.88 3.40
N ILE A 217 11.38 -19.25 3.27
CA ILE A 217 12.22 -19.35 2.06
C ILE A 217 12.59 -20.80 1.79
N LEU A 218 13.05 -21.54 2.80
CA LEU A 218 13.42 -22.95 2.64
C LEU A 218 12.22 -23.79 2.19
N LYS A 219 11.04 -23.53 2.75
CA LYS A 219 9.80 -24.19 2.34
C LYS A 219 9.45 -23.90 0.89
N CYS A 220 9.49 -22.63 0.46
CA CYS A 220 9.26 -22.24 -0.93
C CYS A 220 10.28 -22.90 -1.89
N GLN A 221 11.56 -22.94 -1.53
CA GLN A 221 12.59 -23.61 -2.33
C GLN A 221 12.35 -25.11 -2.49
N ARG A 222 11.89 -25.79 -1.42
CA ARG A 222 11.52 -27.21 -1.49
C ARG A 222 10.37 -27.45 -2.47
N PHE A 223 9.34 -26.60 -2.46
CA PHE A 223 8.24 -26.70 -3.43
C PHE A 223 8.71 -26.50 -4.87
N LEU A 224 9.52 -25.49 -5.14
CA LEU A 224 10.07 -25.25 -6.49
C LEU A 224 10.95 -26.41 -6.99
N ASN A 225 11.75 -26.99 -6.10
CA ASN A 225 12.59 -28.15 -6.44
C ASN A 225 11.74 -29.39 -6.73
N GLU A 226 10.66 -29.61 -5.96
CA GLU A 226 9.71 -30.69 -6.21
C GLU A 226 8.97 -30.51 -7.54
N GLU A 227 8.50 -29.30 -7.86
CA GLU A 227 7.89 -29.00 -9.16
C GLU A 227 8.85 -29.20 -10.32
N ARG A 228 10.11 -28.78 -10.17
CA ARG A 228 11.17 -29.05 -11.15
C ARG A 228 11.39 -30.54 -11.34
N ARG A 229 11.52 -31.28 -10.23
CA ARG A 229 11.73 -32.73 -10.25
C ARG A 229 10.57 -33.46 -10.92
N ARG A 230 9.32 -33.06 -10.65
CA ARG A 230 8.13 -33.62 -11.30
C ARG A 230 8.14 -33.39 -12.81
N ARG A 231 8.49 -32.18 -13.26
CA ARG A 231 8.65 -31.88 -14.69
C ARG A 231 9.75 -32.73 -15.32
N ASP A 232 10.90 -32.84 -14.67
CA ASP A 232 12.02 -33.66 -15.18
C ASP A 232 11.66 -35.16 -15.24
N ASP A 233 10.93 -35.67 -14.24
CA ASP A 233 10.46 -37.06 -14.20
C ASP A 233 9.38 -37.33 -15.28
N GLU A 234 8.52 -36.37 -15.56
CA GLU A 234 7.54 -36.44 -16.64
C GLU A 234 8.21 -36.43 -18.02
N ILE A 235 9.20 -35.54 -18.21
CA ILE A 235 10.04 -35.51 -19.41
C ILE A 235 10.73 -36.86 -19.61
N ARG A 236 11.35 -37.42 -18.57
CA ARG A 236 12.02 -38.73 -18.62
C ARG A 236 11.04 -39.85 -19.01
N ARG A 237 9.84 -39.87 -18.42
CA ARG A 237 8.78 -40.85 -18.74
C ARG A 237 8.30 -40.72 -20.19
N ASN A 238 8.09 -39.49 -20.67
CA ASN A 238 7.68 -39.24 -22.06
C ASN A 238 8.76 -39.69 -23.05
N PHE A 239 10.03 -39.41 -22.79
CA PHE A 239 11.14 -39.89 -23.64
C PHE A 239 11.27 -41.42 -23.63
N ALA A 240 11.06 -42.09 -22.49
CA ALA A 240 11.07 -43.55 -22.40
C ALA A 240 9.95 -44.18 -23.24
N ARG A 241 8.71 -43.68 -23.10
CA ARG A 241 7.56 -44.13 -23.91
C ARG A 241 7.77 -43.89 -25.41
N ASN A 242 8.33 -42.74 -25.79
CA ASN A 242 8.59 -42.45 -27.20
C ASN A 242 9.66 -43.37 -27.79
N ARG A 243 10.68 -43.79 -27.02
CA ARG A 243 11.65 -44.80 -27.46
C ARG A 243 10.99 -46.15 -27.70
N GLU A 244 10.07 -46.57 -26.83
CA GLU A 244 9.31 -47.82 -27.01
C GLU A 244 8.43 -47.76 -28.27
N HIS A 245 7.74 -46.64 -28.52
CA HIS A 245 6.95 -46.44 -29.74
C HIS A 245 7.78 -46.45 -31.03
N VAL A 246 8.94 -45.77 -31.05
CA VAL A 246 9.84 -45.77 -32.22
C VAL A 246 10.42 -47.16 -32.48
N CYS A 247 10.72 -47.93 -31.44
CA CYS A 247 11.22 -49.29 -31.56
C CYS A 247 10.12 -50.27 -32.02
N PHE A 248 8.88 -50.09 -31.56
CA PHE A 248 7.74 -50.90 -31.99
C PHE A 248 7.36 -50.66 -33.46
N CYS A 249 7.36 -49.40 -33.93
CA CYS A 249 7.08 -49.09 -35.34
C CYS A 249 8.13 -49.62 -36.32
N PHE A 250 9.40 -49.73 -35.92
CA PHE A 250 10.45 -50.33 -36.74
C PHE A 250 10.32 -51.86 -36.86
N PHE A 251 9.75 -52.52 -35.85
CA PHE A 251 9.54 -53.97 -35.88
C PHE A 251 8.31 -54.40 -36.68
N THR A 252 7.26 -53.58 -36.73
CA THR A 252 6.01 -53.92 -37.43
C THR A 252 6.01 -53.61 -38.93
N THR A 253 6.97 -52.82 -39.43
CA THR A 253 7.09 -52.51 -40.86
C THR A 253 8.01 -53.47 -41.63
N PHE A 254 8.62 -54.44 -40.94
CA PHE A 254 9.57 -55.40 -41.54
C PHE A 254 9.12 -56.87 -41.45
N ALA A 255 7.84 -57.13 -41.18
CA ALA A 255 7.21 -58.47 -41.22
C ALA A 255 6.13 -58.49 -42.31
#